data_AF-A0A3R7R5H9-F1
#
_entry.id   AF-A0A3R7R5H9-F1
#
_cell.length_a   1.000
_cell.length_b   1.000
_cell.length_c   1.000
_cell.angle_alpha   90.00
_cell.angle_beta   90.00
_cell.angle_gamma   90.00
#
_symmetry.space_group_name_H-M   'P 1'
#
loop_
_entity.id
_entity.type
_entity.pdbx_description
1 polymer ?
#
loop_
_entity_poly.entity_id
_entity_poly.type
_entity_poly.pdbx_seq_one_letter_code
_entity_poly.pdbx_strand_id
1 'polypeptide(L)'
;MLLLAFFLLGTAFVARADDHLILCGGPALRQWEDLRREHEQHDRWWANFIRASTLRMSQIRLEHGEGATLVWLVYRRGYLNRGNADNKPYLDWIESLAKKRNCELIWIESGEQAIKAINARSPRSIRTFDFFGHSNRHAFLLDYGSDIMAISKAWIHQKDLAKIRRNVFHREARCQSYGCHTGESMSRSWRRQIGNTLIGAIGKTDYSGIGQGIMPTVSGSWIR
;
A
#
# COMPACT_ATOMS: atom_id res chain seq x y z
N MET A 1 -57.42 -13.28 27.78
CA MET A 1 -56.44 -12.33 27.21
C MET A 1 -55.19 -13.13 26.86
N LEU A 2 -54.97 -13.42 25.56
CA LEU A 2 -53.77 -14.13 25.10
C LEU A 2 -52.76 -13.08 24.61
N LEU A 3 -51.65 -12.91 25.33
CA LEU A 3 -50.55 -12.03 24.93
C LEU A 3 -49.67 -12.76 23.93
N LEU A 4 -49.71 -12.33 22.66
CA LEU A 4 -48.76 -12.74 21.63
C LEU A 4 -47.44 -11.98 21.85
N ALA A 5 -46.40 -12.69 22.30
CA ALA A 5 -45.04 -12.16 22.32
C ALA A 5 -44.41 -12.30 20.93
N PHE A 6 -44.24 -11.18 20.23
CA PHE A 6 -43.45 -11.12 18.99
C PHE A 6 -41.97 -11.19 19.34
N PHE A 7 -41.34 -12.35 19.11
CA PHE A 7 -39.88 -12.46 19.06
C PHE A 7 -39.39 -11.81 17.76
N LEU A 8 -38.88 -10.58 17.84
CA LEU A 8 -38.04 -9.99 16.80
C LEU A 8 -36.72 -10.77 16.75
N LEU A 9 -36.62 -11.73 15.83
CA LEU A 9 -35.31 -12.26 15.41
C LEU A 9 -34.56 -11.11 14.72
N GLY A 10 -33.80 -10.34 15.50
CA GLY A 10 -32.77 -9.48 14.97
C GLY A 10 -31.74 -10.35 14.26
N THR A 11 -31.77 -10.38 12.92
CA THR A 11 -30.65 -10.90 12.15
C THR A 11 -29.45 -10.03 12.51
N ALA A 12 -28.52 -10.57 13.30
CA ALA A 12 -27.22 -9.96 13.45
C ALA A 12 -26.62 -9.85 12.04
N PHE A 13 -26.61 -8.63 11.49
CA PHE A 13 -25.73 -8.35 10.37
C PHE A 13 -24.34 -8.68 10.88
N VAL A 14 -23.77 -9.80 10.43
CA VAL A 14 -22.33 -10.01 10.56
C VAL A 14 -21.74 -8.87 9.75
N ALA A 15 -21.31 -7.82 10.44
CA ALA A 15 -20.62 -6.71 9.83
C ALA A 15 -19.45 -7.33 9.09
N ARG A 16 -19.54 -7.26 7.76
CA ARG A 16 -18.48 -7.75 6.89
C ARG A 16 -17.24 -6.95 7.26
N ALA A 17 -16.19 -7.63 7.72
CA ALA A 17 -14.94 -6.96 8.06
C ALA A 17 -14.46 -6.17 6.84
N ASP A 18 -14.37 -4.86 6.99
CA ASP A 18 -13.91 -3.94 5.97
C ASP A 18 -12.38 -3.96 5.98
N ASP A 19 -11.81 -4.52 4.91
CA ASP A 19 -10.37 -4.65 4.72
C ASP A 19 -9.80 -3.32 4.19
N HIS A 20 -8.74 -2.87 4.83
CA HIS A 20 -8.02 -1.66 4.49
C HIS A 20 -6.59 -2.03 4.12
N LEU A 21 -6.35 -2.13 2.81
CA LEU A 21 -5.15 -2.73 2.27
C LEU A 21 -4.09 -1.68 1.97
N ILE A 22 -2.89 -1.86 2.51
CA ILE A 22 -1.73 -1.02 2.24
C ILE A 22 -0.65 -1.88 1.57
N LEU A 23 -0.26 -1.53 0.36
CA LEU A 23 0.85 -2.16 -0.37
C LEU A 23 2.08 -1.27 -0.28
N CYS A 24 3.15 -1.81 0.29
CA CYS A 24 4.38 -1.09 0.60
C CYS A 24 5.57 -1.72 -0.15
N GLY A 25 6.21 -0.92 -1.00
CA GLY A 25 7.48 -1.27 -1.64
C GLY A 25 8.66 -1.19 -0.68
N GLY A 26 9.83 -1.58 -1.17
CA GLY A 26 11.10 -1.52 -0.45
C GLY A 26 11.96 -0.30 -0.82
N PRO A 27 12.86 0.12 0.07
CA PRO A 27 13.81 1.20 -0.20
C PRO A 27 14.99 0.70 -1.06
N ALA A 28 15.64 1.63 -1.76
CA ALA A 28 16.94 1.44 -2.37
C ALA A 28 18.06 1.31 -1.33
N LEU A 29 19.17 0.67 -1.70
CA LEU A 29 20.38 0.60 -0.88
C LEU A 29 21.11 1.95 -0.85
N ARG A 30 21.70 2.31 0.30
CA ARG A 30 22.51 3.54 0.44
C ARG A 30 23.62 3.63 -0.60
N GLN A 31 24.34 2.53 -0.82
CA GLN A 31 25.43 2.48 -1.81
C GLN A 31 25.01 2.89 -3.23
N TRP A 32 23.73 2.75 -3.58
CA TRP A 32 23.21 3.19 -4.88
C TRP A 32 22.68 4.62 -4.83
N GLU A 33 22.03 5.01 -3.73
CA GLU A 33 21.56 6.38 -3.53
C GLU A 33 22.74 7.37 -3.45
N ASP A 34 23.84 6.98 -2.83
CA ASP A 34 25.04 7.81 -2.67
C ASP A 34 25.79 8.05 -3.99
N LEU A 35 25.47 7.30 -5.06
CA LEU A 35 25.96 7.56 -6.42
C LEU A 35 25.11 8.58 -7.18
N ARG A 36 23.93 8.94 -6.67
CA ARG A 36 23.06 9.96 -7.27
C ARG A 36 23.46 11.35 -6.79
N ARG A 37 23.08 12.38 -7.56
CA ARG A 37 23.13 13.75 -7.05
C ARG A 37 22.21 13.89 -5.85
N GLU A 38 22.57 14.74 -4.89
CA GLU A 38 21.85 14.81 -3.61
C GLU A 38 20.34 15.03 -3.77
N HIS A 39 19.94 15.92 -4.68
CA HIS A 39 18.53 16.23 -4.96
C HIS A 39 17.78 15.13 -5.75
N GLU A 40 18.49 14.12 -6.22
CA GLU A 40 17.93 12.96 -6.94
C GLU A 40 17.86 11.71 -6.06
N GLN A 41 18.36 11.78 -4.82
CA GLN A 41 18.21 10.71 -3.85
C GLN A 41 16.76 10.61 -3.38
N HIS A 42 16.23 9.40 -3.41
CA HIS A 42 14.87 9.07 -3.03
C HIS A 42 14.81 8.48 -1.60
N ASP A 43 15.73 7.58 -1.27
CA ASP A 43 15.64 6.71 -0.07
C ASP A 43 16.76 6.96 0.94
N ARG A 44 16.98 8.25 1.23
CA ARG A 44 17.92 8.66 2.29
C ARG A 44 17.55 8.00 3.62
N TRP A 45 16.24 7.88 3.89
CA TRP A 45 15.71 7.18 5.05
C TRP A 45 15.03 5.87 4.64
N TRP A 46 15.46 4.75 5.24
CA TRP A 46 14.93 3.42 4.96
C TRP A 46 13.42 3.31 5.19
N ALA A 47 12.87 4.12 6.10
CA ALA A 47 11.51 3.98 6.59
C ALA A 47 10.51 4.91 5.89
N ASN A 48 10.85 5.59 4.79
CA ASN A 48 9.94 6.49 4.08
C ASN A 48 8.55 5.85 3.84
N PHE A 49 8.52 4.68 3.19
CA PHE A 49 7.27 3.99 2.85
C PHE A 49 6.62 3.31 4.07
N ILE A 50 7.42 2.81 5.01
CA ILE A 50 6.92 2.25 6.28
C ILE A 50 6.21 3.33 7.10
N ARG A 51 6.82 4.51 7.24
CA ARG A 51 6.24 5.62 7.99
C ARG A 51 4.96 6.10 7.34
N ALA A 52 4.94 6.26 6.01
CA ALA A 52 3.74 6.61 5.28
C ALA A 52 2.60 5.59 5.47
N SER A 53 2.92 4.29 5.38
CA SER A 53 1.97 3.22 5.67
C SER A 53 1.38 3.38 7.08
N THR A 54 2.24 3.60 8.09
CA THR A 54 1.79 3.72 9.48
C THR A 54 0.97 4.97 9.78
N LEU A 55 1.23 6.08 9.08
CA LEU A 55 0.40 7.29 9.16
C LEU A 55 -0.96 7.05 8.52
N ARG A 56 -0.98 6.37 7.37
CA ARG A 56 -2.23 6.01 6.70
C ARG A 56 -3.06 5.06 7.55
N MET A 57 -2.47 4.11 8.27
CA MET A 57 -3.19 3.26 9.23
C MET A 57 -3.91 4.10 10.30
N SER A 58 -3.25 5.12 10.86
CA SER A 58 -3.89 6.03 11.81
C SER A 58 -5.03 6.82 11.16
N GLN A 59 -4.86 7.34 9.95
CA GLN A 59 -5.93 8.02 9.22
C GLN A 59 -7.11 7.10 8.94
N ILE A 60 -6.86 5.84 8.56
CA ILE A 60 -7.92 4.85 8.33
C ILE A 60 -8.71 4.60 9.60
N ARG A 61 -8.06 4.49 10.76
CA ARG A 61 -8.75 4.33 12.05
C ARG A 61 -9.58 5.56 12.42
N LEU A 62 -9.12 6.76 12.08
CA LEU A 62 -9.91 7.99 12.25
C LEU A 62 -11.11 8.03 11.29
N GLU A 63 -10.95 7.58 10.04
CA GLU A 63 -11.99 7.61 9.00
C GLU A 63 -13.03 6.48 9.15
N HIS A 64 -12.61 5.30 9.59
CA HIS A 64 -13.38 4.05 9.56
C HIS A 64 -13.52 3.36 10.92
N GLY A 65 -12.96 3.96 11.98
CA GLY A 65 -13.09 3.51 13.37
C GLY A 65 -11.97 2.57 13.84
N GLU A 66 -11.87 2.46 15.18
CA GLU A 66 -10.91 1.60 15.90
C GLU A 66 -11.11 0.09 15.65
N GLY A 67 -12.11 -0.32 14.86
CA GLY A 67 -12.36 -1.69 14.42
C GLY A 67 -11.93 -2.04 12.98
N ALA A 68 -11.59 -1.06 12.13
CA ALA A 68 -11.12 -1.25 10.75
C ALA A 68 -10.00 -2.31 10.57
N THR A 69 -10.20 -3.33 9.74
CA THR A 69 -9.20 -4.38 9.52
C THR A 69 -8.05 -3.87 8.65
N LEU A 70 -6.87 -3.66 9.25
CA LEU A 70 -5.68 -3.23 8.53
C LEU A 70 -4.91 -4.44 7.98
N VAL A 71 -4.65 -4.43 6.66
CA VAL A 71 -3.87 -5.48 5.98
C VAL A 71 -2.68 -4.82 5.29
N TRP A 72 -1.46 -5.19 5.66
CA TRP A 72 -0.24 -4.52 5.22
C TRP A 72 0.70 -5.47 4.50
N LEU A 73 0.78 -5.30 3.19
CA LEU A 73 1.58 -6.10 2.28
C LEU A 73 2.92 -5.39 2.10
N VAL A 74 4.00 -5.96 2.61
CA VAL A 74 5.32 -5.30 2.60
C VAL A 74 6.30 -6.12 1.78
N TYR A 75 6.96 -5.49 0.82
CA TYR A 75 8.01 -6.12 0.02
C TYR A 75 9.25 -6.41 0.87
N ARG A 76 9.42 -7.68 1.24
CA ARG A 76 10.37 -8.12 2.27
C ARG A 76 11.83 -7.93 1.86
N ARG A 77 12.17 -8.29 0.61
CA ARG A 77 13.56 -8.29 0.12
C ARG A 77 14.22 -6.92 0.24
N GLY A 78 13.49 -5.84 -0.06
CA GLY A 78 14.04 -4.48 0.03
C GLY A 78 14.50 -4.13 1.45
N TYR A 79 13.68 -4.43 2.45
CA TYR A 79 14.03 -4.17 3.85
C TYR A 79 15.08 -5.14 4.40
N LEU A 80 15.09 -6.40 3.95
CA LEU A 80 16.15 -7.35 4.29
C LEU A 80 17.50 -6.88 3.77
N ASN A 81 17.59 -6.56 2.48
CA ASN A 81 18.85 -6.14 1.85
C ASN A 81 19.35 -4.82 2.46
N ARG A 82 18.45 -3.84 2.62
CA ARG A 82 18.78 -2.56 3.24
C ARG A 82 19.18 -2.72 4.71
N GLY A 83 18.48 -3.56 5.48
CA GLY A 83 18.82 -3.86 6.87
C GLY A 83 20.19 -4.53 7.01
N ASN A 84 20.53 -5.47 6.12
CA ASN A 84 21.85 -6.10 6.08
C ASN A 84 22.96 -5.07 5.78
N ALA A 85 22.75 -4.19 4.80
CA ALA A 85 23.71 -3.14 4.45
C ALA A 85 23.90 -2.12 5.59
N ASP A 86 22.81 -1.77 6.29
CA ASP A 86 22.84 -0.80 7.39
C ASP A 86 23.20 -1.45 8.75
N ASN A 87 23.38 -2.78 8.80
CA ASN A 87 23.53 -3.61 10.00
C ASN A 87 22.42 -3.32 11.05
N LYS A 88 21.15 -3.37 10.62
CA LYS A 88 19.95 -3.08 11.42
C LYS A 88 18.86 -4.13 11.24
N PRO A 89 18.07 -4.43 12.30
CA PRO A 89 17.01 -5.43 12.26
C PRO A 89 15.68 -4.85 11.74
N TYR A 90 15.64 -4.38 10.48
CA TYR A 90 14.47 -3.70 9.93
C TYR A 90 13.22 -4.58 9.85
N LEU A 91 13.35 -5.87 9.60
CA LEU A 91 12.21 -6.78 9.58
C LEU A 91 11.55 -6.86 10.97
N ASP A 92 12.34 -7.00 12.04
CA ASP A 92 11.84 -7.05 13.42
C ASP A 92 11.14 -5.75 13.83
N TRP A 93 11.67 -4.61 13.37
CA TRP A 93 11.04 -3.30 13.61
C TRP A 93 9.70 -3.17 12.88
N ILE A 94 9.62 -3.65 11.64
CA ILE A 94 8.36 -3.65 10.86
C ILE A 94 7.33 -4.57 11.52
N GLU A 95 7.73 -5.76 11.96
CA GLU A 95 6.84 -6.68 12.69
C GLU A 95 6.36 -6.07 14.02
N SER A 96 7.24 -5.39 14.75
CA SER A 96 6.88 -4.67 15.97
C SER A 96 5.88 -3.54 15.71
N LEU A 97 6.04 -2.81 14.60
CA LEU A 97 5.10 -1.76 14.18
C LEU A 97 3.74 -2.33 13.79
N ALA A 98 3.71 -3.48 13.11
CA ALA A 98 2.48 -4.17 12.75
C ALA A 98 1.72 -4.66 14.00
N LYS A 99 2.42 -5.30 14.94
CA LYS A 99 1.87 -5.71 16.24
C LYS A 99 1.29 -4.53 17.02
N LYS A 100 2.08 -3.44 17.15
CA LYS A 100 1.66 -2.21 17.84
C LYS A 100 0.39 -1.59 17.23
N ARG A 101 0.12 -1.82 15.95
CA ARG A 101 -1.04 -1.27 15.23
C ARG A 101 -2.18 -2.25 15.03
N ASN A 102 -2.06 -3.47 15.56
CA ASN A 102 -3.01 -4.55 15.36
C ASN A 102 -3.36 -4.72 13.86
N CYS A 103 -2.31 -4.89 13.04
CA CYS A 103 -2.42 -5.03 11.59
C CYS A 103 -1.95 -6.43 11.15
N GLU A 104 -2.64 -7.03 10.17
CA GLU A 104 -2.20 -8.25 9.49
C GLU A 104 -1.01 -7.88 8.58
N LEU A 105 0.21 -8.26 8.98
CA LEU A 105 1.40 -8.09 8.16
C LEU A 105 1.56 -9.29 7.24
N ILE A 106 1.66 -9.04 5.94
CA ILE A 106 1.92 -10.04 4.90
C ILE A 106 3.23 -9.67 4.22
N TRP A 107 4.26 -10.47 4.46
CA TRP A 107 5.50 -10.37 3.72
C TRP A 107 5.30 -10.89 2.29
N ILE A 108 5.68 -10.07 1.30
CA ILE A 108 5.66 -10.45 -0.12
C ILE A 108 7.07 -10.35 -0.72
N GLU A 109 7.35 -11.20 -1.69
CA GLU A 109 8.63 -11.27 -2.41
C GLU A 109 8.46 -10.98 -3.91
N SER A 110 7.22 -10.85 -4.41
CA SER A 110 6.94 -10.58 -5.83
C SER A 110 5.58 -9.89 -6.05
N GLY A 111 5.38 -9.35 -7.25
CA GLY A 111 4.08 -8.81 -7.68
C GLY A 111 2.98 -9.87 -7.71
N GLU A 112 3.32 -11.12 -8.04
CA GLU A 112 2.37 -12.23 -8.03
C GLU A 112 1.90 -12.58 -6.62
N GLN A 113 2.81 -12.57 -5.64
CA GLN A 113 2.45 -12.76 -4.24
C GLN A 113 1.57 -11.60 -3.72
N ALA A 114 1.88 -10.37 -4.14
CA ALA A 114 1.03 -9.21 -3.83
C ALA A 114 -0.40 -9.39 -4.37
N ILE A 115 -0.53 -9.77 -5.65
CA ILE A 115 -1.82 -10.02 -6.30
C ILE A 115 -2.54 -11.19 -5.63
N LYS A 116 -1.82 -12.26 -5.29
CA LYS A 116 -2.39 -13.41 -4.57
C LYS A 116 -2.95 -13.00 -3.21
N ALA A 117 -2.23 -12.17 -2.45
CA ALA A 117 -2.68 -11.68 -1.15
C ALA A 117 -3.93 -10.77 -1.27
N ILE A 118 -3.96 -9.89 -2.28
CA ILE A 118 -5.15 -9.07 -2.61
C ILE A 118 -6.34 -9.99 -2.96
N ASN A 119 -6.13 -10.98 -3.82
CA ASN A 119 -7.16 -11.90 -4.29
C ASN A 119 -7.68 -12.88 -3.21
N ALA A 120 -6.94 -13.04 -2.12
CA ALA A 120 -7.35 -13.85 -0.98
C ALA A 120 -8.35 -13.11 -0.07
N ARG A 121 -8.55 -11.81 -0.27
CA ARG A 121 -9.55 -11.04 0.47
C ARG A 121 -10.96 -11.48 0.08
N SER A 122 -11.89 -11.29 1.00
CA SER A 122 -13.26 -11.75 0.80
C SER A 122 -13.98 -10.88 -0.25
N PRO A 123 -14.96 -11.40 -1.02
CA PRO A 123 -15.64 -10.63 -2.07
C PRO A 123 -16.36 -9.34 -1.59
N ARG A 124 -15.87 -8.16 -1.98
CA ARG A 124 -16.33 -6.82 -1.59
C ARG A 124 -15.92 -6.40 -0.17
N SER A 125 -14.85 -6.95 0.40
CA SER A 125 -14.32 -6.49 1.70
C SER A 125 -13.36 -5.31 1.59
N ILE A 126 -12.60 -5.17 0.49
CA ILE A 126 -11.59 -4.11 0.42
C ILE A 126 -12.28 -2.74 0.27
N ARG A 127 -12.15 -1.88 1.28
CA ARG A 127 -12.66 -0.50 1.31
C ARG A 127 -11.63 0.52 0.93
N THR A 128 -10.37 0.29 1.28
CA THR A 128 -9.27 1.13 0.84
C THR A 128 -8.12 0.31 0.28
N PHE A 129 -7.45 0.89 -0.71
CA PHE A 129 -6.18 0.39 -1.23
C PHE A 129 -5.22 1.58 -1.31
N ASP A 130 -4.10 1.52 -0.59
CA ASP A 130 -3.09 2.56 -0.60
C ASP A 130 -1.73 1.96 -1.00
N PHE A 131 -1.10 2.49 -2.06
CA PHE A 131 0.26 2.10 -2.46
C PHE A 131 1.29 3.14 -2.02
N PHE A 132 2.33 2.70 -1.30
CA PHE A 132 3.51 3.48 -0.96
C PHE A 132 4.76 2.80 -1.51
N GLY A 133 5.54 3.50 -2.31
CA GLY A 133 6.74 2.95 -2.92
C GLY A 133 7.11 3.68 -4.20
N HIS A 134 8.14 3.16 -4.85
CA HIS A 134 8.55 3.64 -6.17
C HIS A 134 7.54 3.26 -7.24
N SER A 135 7.48 4.07 -8.29
CA SER A 135 6.67 3.75 -9.46
C SER A 135 7.15 4.53 -10.67
N ASN A 136 6.66 4.07 -11.82
CA ASN A 136 6.58 4.88 -13.02
C ASN A 136 5.11 4.92 -13.46
N ARG A 137 4.84 5.52 -14.63
CA ARG A 137 3.46 5.62 -15.13
C ARG A 137 2.75 4.28 -15.35
N HIS A 138 3.49 3.18 -15.51
CA HIS A 138 2.95 1.86 -15.89
C HIS A 138 2.98 0.81 -14.79
N ALA A 139 3.71 1.02 -13.69
CA ALA A 139 3.91 -0.03 -12.69
C ALA A 139 4.10 0.51 -11.28
N PHE A 140 3.56 -0.25 -10.31
CA PHE A 140 4.01 -0.20 -8.92
C PHE A 140 5.32 -0.98 -8.83
N LEU A 141 6.42 -0.31 -8.49
CA LEU A 141 7.73 -0.94 -8.35
C LEU A 141 7.88 -1.33 -6.87
N LEU A 142 7.75 -2.62 -6.58
CA LEU A 142 7.87 -3.15 -5.22
C LEU A 142 9.33 -3.16 -4.77
N ASP A 143 10.22 -3.34 -5.74
CA ASP A 143 11.65 -3.13 -5.64
C ASP A 143 12.06 -1.94 -6.53
N TYR A 144 12.99 -1.11 -6.10
CA TYR A 144 13.72 -0.21 -6.97
C TYR A 144 15.07 0.13 -6.33
N GLY A 145 16.15 -0.42 -6.84
CA GLY A 145 17.47 -0.21 -6.24
C GLY A 145 17.72 -1.02 -4.97
N SER A 146 17.01 -2.10 -4.67
CA SER A 146 17.37 -2.94 -3.52
C SER A 146 18.45 -3.99 -3.82
N ASP A 147 18.79 -4.17 -5.10
CA ASP A 147 19.80 -5.10 -5.59
C ASP A 147 20.69 -4.41 -6.63
N ILE A 148 20.08 -3.91 -7.72
CA ILE A 148 20.78 -3.19 -8.80
C ILE A 148 20.31 -1.73 -8.86
N MET A 149 21.25 -0.78 -8.94
CA MET A 149 20.96 0.65 -9.02
C MET A 149 19.92 0.97 -10.09
N ALA A 150 18.88 1.71 -9.70
CA ALA A 150 17.83 2.22 -10.59
C ALA A 150 17.04 1.15 -11.39
N ILE A 151 17.02 -0.10 -10.92
CA ILE A 151 16.25 -1.20 -11.52
C ILE A 151 15.28 -1.78 -10.50
N SER A 152 14.11 -2.21 -11.00
CA SER A 152 13.13 -3.00 -10.26
C SER A 152 13.19 -4.45 -10.69
N LYS A 153 13.35 -5.39 -9.75
CA LYS A 153 13.23 -6.84 -9.99
C LYS A 153 11.87 -7.39 -9.60
N ALA A 154 11.01 -6.58 -8.98
CA ALA A 154 9.66 -6.94 -8.58
C ALA A 154 8.70 -5.76 -8.76
N TRP A 155 7.64 -5.98 -9.54
CA TRP A 155 6.65 -4.94 -9.85
C TRP A 155 5.26 -5.54 -10.05
N ILE A 156 4.24 -4.68 -10.02
CA ILE A 156 2.91 -4.95 -10.57
C ILE A 156 2.71 -3.99 -11.73
N HIS A 157 2.76 -4.51 -12.96
CA HIS A 157 2.56 -3.71 -14.15
C HIS A 157 1.07 -3.51 -14.41
N GLN A 158 0.67 -2.45 -15.10
CA GLN A 158 -0.73 -2.17 -15.42
C GLN A 158 -1.43 -3.31 -16.19
N LYS A 159 -0.66 -4.16 -16.89
CA LYS A 159 -1.17 -5.38 -17.55
C LYS A 159 -1.50 -6.50 -16.55
N ASP A 160 -0.82 -6.54 -15.41
CA ASP A 160 -1.08 -7.51 -14.34
C ASP A 160 -2.35 -7.21 -13.56
N LEU A 161 -2.92 -6.00 -13.69
CA LEU A 161 -4.16 -5.62 -13.02
C LEU A 161 -5.35 -6.52 -13.41
N ALA A 162 -5.33 -7.12 -14.61
CA ALA A 162 -6.33 -8.10 -15.03
C ALA A 162 -6.29 -9.40 -14.19
N LYS A 163 -5.17 -9.68 -13.51
CA LYS A 163 -5.01 -10.81 -12.60
C LYS A 163 -5.61 -10.54 -11.21
N ILE A 164 -5.94 -9.28 -10.89
CA ILE A 164 -6.61 -8.92 -9.64
C ILE A 164 -8.11 -9.18 -9.81
N ARG A 165 -8.68 -9.93 -8.87
CA ARG A 165 -10.11 -10.23 -8.81
C ARG A 165 -10.89 -8.99 -8.44
N ARG A 166 -11.44 -8.26 -9.41
CA ARG A 166 -12.22 -7.02 -9.16
C ARG A 166 -13.29 -7.15 -8.06
N ASN A 167 -13.84 -8.35 -7.86
CA ASN A 167 -14.91 -8.58 -6.90
C ASN A 167 -14.45 -8.57 -5.44
N VAL A 168 -13.14 -8.54 -5.13
CA VAL A 168 -12.66 -8.36 -3.75
C VAL A 168 -12.78 -6.91 -3.28
N PHE A 169 -12.82 -5.96 -4.22
CA PHE A 169 -13.03 -4.54 -3.95
C PHE A 169 -14.50 -4.24 -3.74
N HIS A 170 -14.78 -3.43 -2.72
CA HIS A 170 -16.08 -2.79 -2.57
C HIS A 170 -16.33 -1.83 -3.75
N ARG A 171 -17.58 -1.65 -4.17
CA ARG A 171 -17.93 -0.79 -5.32
C ARG A 171 -17.49 0.66 -5.15
N GLU A 172 -17.41 1.10 -3.90
CA GLU A 172 -17.01 2.45 -3.49
C GLU A 172 -15.62 2.48 -2.86
N ALA A 173 -14.81 1.42 -3.06
CA ALA A 173 -13.47 1.38 -2.50
C ALA A 173 -12.64 2.57 -2.97
N ARG A 174 -12.03 3.29 -2.03
CA ARG A 174 -11.11 4.38 -2.30
C ARG A 174 -9.71 3.80 -2.51
N CYS A 175 -9.20 3.92 -3.73
CA CYS A 175 -7.85 3.46 -4.06
C CYS A 175 -6.95 4.68 -4.33
N GLN A 176 -5.74 4.68 -3.77
CA GLN A 176 -4.75 5.74 -3.97
C GLN A 176 -3.34 5.15 -4.10
N SER A 177 -2.55 5.75 -4.99
CA SER A 177 -1.12 5.48 -5.13
C SER A 177 -0.36 6.76 -4.82
N TYR A 178 0.61 6.66 -3.91
CA TYR A 178 1.55 7.73 -3.58
C TYR A 178 2.89 7.59 -4.30
N GLY A 179 2.96 6.74 -5.32
CA GLY A 179 4.11 6.63 -6.20
C GLY A 179 4.06 7.64 -7.34
N CYS A 180 5.24 8.10 -7.78
CA CYS A 180 5.43 8.99 -8.93
C CYS A 180 4.71 8.51 -10.21
N HIS A 181 4.14 9.45 -10.96
CA HIS A 181 3.62 9.27 -12.33
C HIS A 181 2.47 8.28 -12.53
N THR A 182 1.95 7.63 -11.50
CA THR A 182 0.90 6.60 -11.63
C THR A 182 -0.41 7.12 -12.25
N GLY A 183 -0.71 8.41 -12.09
CA GLY A 183 -1.84 9.06 -12.74
C GLY A 183 -1.73 9.08 -14.27
N GLU A 184 -0.51 9.06 -14.82
CA GLU A 184 -0.27 9.26 -16.26
C GLU A 184 -0.59 8.02 -17.12
N SER A 185 -0.81 6.84 -16.51
CA SER A 185 -1.31 5.65 -17.21
C SER A 185 -1.96 4.61 -16.28
N MET A 186 -1.33 4.29 -15.14
CA MET A 186 -1.78 3.25 -14.21
C MET A 186 -3.22 3.48 -13.73
N SER A 187 -3.61 4.72 -13.39
CA SER A 187 -4.98 5.05 -12.94
C SER A 187 -6.06 4.68 -13.94
N ARG A 188 -5.84 4.96 -15.24
CA ARG A 188 -6.78 4.59 -16.31
C ARG A 188 -6.89 3.06 -16.46
N SER A 189 -5.76 2.36 -16.42
CA SER A 189 -5.73 0.91 -16.50
C SER A 189 -6.41 0.26 -15.28
N TRP A 190 -6.19 0.81 -14.09
CA TRP A 190 -6.87 0.39 -12.86
C TRP A 190 -8.39 0.53 -12.99
N ARG A 191 -8.88 1.68 -13.43
CA ARG A 191 -10.32 1.90 -13.61
C ARG A 191 -10.95 0.92 -14.60
N ARG A 192 -10.21 0.54 -15.65
CA ARG A 192 -10.65 -0.44 -16.65
C ARG A 192 -10.72 -1.87 -16.09
N GLN A 193 -9.69 -2.30 -15.36
CA GLN A 193 -9.57 -3.70 -14.91
C GLN A 193 -10.27 -3.96 -13.57
N ILE A 194 -10.13 -3.05 -12.61
CA ILE A 194 -10.64 -3.20 -11.24
C ILE A 194 -12.04 -2.59 -11.10
N GLY A 195 -12.33 -1.51 -11.83
CA GLY A 195 -13.63 -0.84 -11.82
C GLY A 195 -13.72 0.34 -10.85
N ASN A 196 -12.91 0.37 -9.79
CA ASN A 196 -12.76 1.55 -8.93
C ASN A 196 -11.80 2.58 -9.54
N THR A 197 -11.87 3.82 -9.07
CA THR A 197 -10.89 4.86 -9.40
C THR A 197 -9.62 4.68 -8.56
N LEU A 198 -8.45 4.84 -9.18
CA LEU A 198 -7.17 4.94 -8.47
C LEU A 198 -6.68 6.39 -8.53
N ILE A 199 -6.64 7.05 -7.38
CA ILE A 199 -6.02 8.37 -7.25
C ILE A 199 -4.52 8.21 -7.47
N GLY A 200 -3.96 8.82 -8.51
CA GLY A 200 -2.54 8.70 -8.88
C GLY A 200 -1.87 10.04 -9.12
N ALA A 201 -0.55 10.08 -9.00
CA ALA A 201 0.25 11.28 -9.21
C ALA A 201 0.51 11.55 -10.70
N ILE A 202 0.32 12.79 -11.15
CA ILE A 202 1.01 13.34 -12.32
C ILE A 202 2.25 14.07 -11.78
N GLY A 203 3.44 13.63 -12.18
CA GLY A 203 4.71 14.12 -11.64
C GLY A 203 5.29 13.28 -10.49
N LYS A 204 6.36 13.81 -9.88
CA LYS A 204 7.10 13.16 -8.79
C LYS A 204 6.39 13.36 -7.45
N THR A 205 6.35 12.31 -6.63
CA THR A 205 5.91 12.39 -5.24
C THR A 205 7.09 12.66 -4.32
N ASP A 206 6.84 13.37 -3.23
CA ASP A 206 7.84 13.75 -2.24
C ASP A 206 7.45 13.23 -0.84
N TYR A 207 8.39 12.51 -0.23
CA TYR A 207 8.28 11.88 1.08
C TYR A 207 9.07 12.66 2.16
N SER A 208 9.70 13.78 1.83
CA SER A 208 10.54 14.57 2.76
C SER A 208 9.84 14.97 4.06
N GLY A 209 8.52 15.23 4.00
CA GLY A 209 7.68 15.62 5.15
C GLY A 209 7.19 14.46 6.04
N ILE A 210 7.49 13.20 5.68
CA ILE A 210 6.87 12.04 6.32
C ILE A 210 7.34 11.83 7.76
N GLY A 211 8.55 12.28 8.09
CA GLY A 211 9.09 12.29 9.45
C GLY A 211 8.29 13.20 10.39
N GLN A 212 7.74 14.28 9.84
CA GLN A 212 6.94 15.29 10.55
C GLN A 212 5.44 14.95 10.57
N GLY A 213 5.05 13.77 10.07
CA GLY A 213 3.65 13.33 10.04
C GLY A 213 2.86 13.81 8.83
N ILE A 214 3.52 14.40 7.82
CA ILE A 214 2.87 14.92 6.61
C ILE A 214 2.86 13.80 5.56
N MET A 215 1.67 13.45 5.04
CA MET A 215 1.55 12.46 3.96
C MET A 215 2.30 12.91 2.69
N PRO A 216 2.73 11.97 1.82
CA PRO A 216 3.50 12.33 0.65
C PRO A 216 2.79 13.36 -0.22
N THR A 217 3.55 14.34 -0.71
CA THR A 217 3.05 15.39 -1.60
C THR A 217 3.37 15.07 -3.06
N VAL A 218 2.88 15.87 -4.00
CA VAL A 218 3.15 15.71 -5.43
C VAL A 218 3.55 17.05 -6.03
N SER A 219 4.59 17.03 -6.85
CA SER A 219 5.09 18.22 -7.58
C SER A 219 4.11 18.74 -8.64
N GLY A 220 3.27 17.85 -9.18
CA GLY A 220 2.16 18.19 -10.07
C GLY A 220 0.82 18.09 -9.35
N SER A 221 0.00 17.10 -9.71
CA SER A 221 -1.37 16.96 -9.20
C SER A 221 -1.77 15.51 -8.95
N TRP A 222 -2.70 15.32 -8.03
CA TRP A 222 -3.43 14.05 -7.87
C TRP A 222 -4.60 13.99 -8.84
N ILE A 223 -4.71 12.93 -9.63
CA ILE A 223 -5.82 12.71 -10.57
C ILE A 223 -6.59 11.43 -10.24
N ARG A 224 -7.85 11.38 -10.68
CA ARG A 224 -8.77 10.25 -10.56
C ARG A 224 -8.96 9.58 -11.91
#